data_AF-A0A519S0E5-F1
#
_entry.id   AF-A0A519S0E5-F1
#
_cell.length_a   1.000
_cell.length_b   1.000
_cell.length_c   1.000
_cell.angle_alpha   90.00
_cell.angle_beta   90.00
_cell.angle_gamma   90.00
#
_symmetry.space_group_name_H-M   'P 1'
#
loop_
_entity.id
_entity.type
_entity.pdbx_description
1 polymer ?
#
loop_
_entity_poly.entity_id
_entity_poly.type
_entity_poly.pdbx_seq_one_letter_code
_entity_poly.pdbx_strand_id
1 'polypeptide(L)'
;KNHIESQRVAAAKEGRSAVPSSADESLLRKRELANRAEALLGVPSNQAVTQAKALQAEWKQSGAVRGPESDKLWQRFMLACDKVFEMSALDYYLRKRQAEGTTQSTAERAQAAVVALRKFIESDKQELETLRDNLDKLSAAPANDQFRQLLQGKIRTFERKIQTKTELIALFSASAAAASR
;
A
#
# COMPACT_ATOMS: atom_id res chain seq x y z
N LYS A 1 14.08 -16.56 -7.06
CA LYS A 1 13.42 -17.18 -5.88
C LYS A 1 12.94 -16.05 -4.97
N ASN A 2 11.72 -16.17 -4.45
CA ASN A 2 10.83 -15.07 -4.10
C ASN A 2 11.41 -14.08 -3.08
N HIS A 3 11.46 -12.81 -3.47
CA HIS A 3 12.04 -11.70 -2.72
C HIS A 3 11.19 -11.29 -1.47
N ILE A 4 10.08 -11.97 -1.21
CA ILE A 4 9.22 -11.73 -0.03
C ILE A 4 9.96 -12.03 1.28
N GLU A 5 10.99 -12.89 1.23
CA GLU A 5 11.71 -13.36 2.42
C GLU A 5 12.62 -12.29 3.05
N SER A 6 13.18 -11.37 2.24
CA SER A 6 14.18 -10.39 2.72
C SER A 6 13.59 -9.25 3.57
N GLN A 7 12.28 -8.98 3.50
CA GLN A 7 11.63 -7.99 4.39
C GLN A 7 11.18 -8.57 5.73
N ARG A 8 11.24 -9.90 5.93
CA ARG A 8 10.85 -10.54 7.20
C ARG A 8 11.98 -10.54 8.24
N VAL A 9 13.23 -10.35 7.83
CA VAL A 9 14.40 -10.61 8.69
C VAL A 9 14.70 -9.48 9.68
N ALA A 10 14.14 -8.28 9.52
CA ALA A 10 14.46 -7.14 10.38
C ALA A 10 13.62 -7.01 11.68
N ALA A 11 12.61 -7.87 11.89
CA ALA A 11 11.75 -7.81 13.08
C ALA A 11 12.07 -8.88 14.14
N ALA A 12 13.21 -9.57 14.02
CA ALA A 12 13.66 -10.58 14.97
C ALA A 12 14.66 -9.99 15.97
N LYS A 13 14.22 -9.07 16.84
CA LYS A 13 14.89 -8.83 18.12
C LYS A 13 13.87 -8.54 19.23
N GLU A 14 13.81 -9.53 20.12
CA GLU A 14 13.50 -9.49 21.56
C GLU A 14 12.11 -9.01 22.02
N GLY A 15 11.43 -9.94 22.73
CA GLY A 15 10.50 -9.63 23.81
C GLY A 15 9.09 -9.19 23.41
N ARG A 16 8.19 -10.15 23.14
CA ARG A 16 6.78 -10.01 23.50
C ARG A 16 6.06 -11.36 23.48
N SER A 17 5.31 -11.60 24.55
CA SER A 17 4.48 -12.77 24.82
C SER A 17 3.48 -13.02 23.69
N ALA A 18 3.86 -13.81 22.70
CA ALA A 18 2.91 -14.40 21.77
C ALA A 18 2.25 -15.58 22.47
N VAL A 19 0.94 -15.49 22.73
CA VAL A 19 0.12 -16.66 23.07
C VAL A 19 0.37 -17.71 21.97
N PRO A 20 0.71 -18.97 22.31
CA PRO A 20 0.90 -20.00 21.30
C PRO A 20 -0.45 -20.26 20.61
N SER A 21 -0.66 -19.63 19.45
CA SER A 21 -1.78 -19.96 18.56
C SER A 21 -1.29 -20.97 17.52
N SER A 22 -2.16 -21.89 17.11
CA SER A 22 -1.82 -22.82 16.04
C SER A 22 -1.55 -22.03 14.73
N ALA A 23 -0.82 -22.65 13.79
CA ALA A 23 -0.56 -22.03 12.49
C ALA A 23 -1.89 -21.69 11.77
N ASP A 24 -2.90 -22.54 11.92
CA ASP A 24 -4.24 -22.36 11.37
C ASP A 24 -4.95 -21.15 12.00
N GLU A 25 -4.88 -20.99 13.32
CA GLU A 25 -5.43 -19.82 14.01
C GLU A 25 -4.77 -18.52 13.55
N SER A 26 -3.45 -18.52 13.38
CA SER A 26 -2.72 -17.35 12.84
C SER A 26 -3.13 -17.03 11.40
N LEU A 27 -3.35 -18.03 10.55
CA LEU A 27 -3.82 -17.84 9.17
C LEU A 27 -5.25 -17.30 9.13
N LEU A 28 -6.14 -17.82 9.99
CA LEU A 28 -7.51 -17.32 10.15
C LEU A 28 -7.52 -15.85 10.57
N ARG A 29 -6.72 -15.48 11.58
CA ARG A 29 -6.57 -14.08 12.02
C ARG A 29 -6.05 -13.18 10.89
N LYS A 30 -5.04 -13.61 10.15
CA LYS A 30 -4.51 -12.85 9.00
C LYS A 30 -5.52 -12.69 7.87
N ARG A 31 -6.33 -13.70 7.62
CA ARG A 31 -7.43 -13.63 6.64
C ARG A 31 -8.46 -12.60 7.06
N GLU A 32 -8.83 -12.58 8.34
CA GLU A 32 -9.78 -11.61 8.87
C GLU A 32 -9.21 -10.18 8.81
N LEU A 33 -7.94 -9.99 9.16
CA LEU A 33 -7.28 -8.69 9.03
C LEU A 33 -7.24 -8.19 7.58
N ALA A 34 -6.99 -9.08 6.61
CA ALA A 34 -7.04 -8.74 5.19
C ALA A 34 -8.46 -8.32 4.76
N ASN A 35 -9.49 -9.07 5.15
CA ASN A 35 -10.89 -8.73 4.86
C ASN A 35 -11.28 -7.37 5.47
N ARG A 36 -10.94 -7.13 6.74
CA ARG A 36 -11.19 -5.85 7.41
C ARG A 36 -10.49 -4.69 6.71
N ALA A 37 -9.25 -4.87 6.28
CA ALA A 37 -8.51 -3.84 5.56
C ALA A 37 -9.14 -3.48 4.22
N GLU A 38 -9.66 -4.46 3.47
CA GLU A 38 -10.34 -4.23 2.20
C GLU A 38 -11.65 -3.48 2.36
N ALA A 39 -12.41 -3.77 3.42
CA ALA A 39 -13.65 -3.08 3.74
C ALA A 39 -13.46 -1.58 4.03
N LEU A 40 -12.25 -1.14 4.39
CA LEU A 40 -11.95 0.27 4.68
C LEU A 40 -12.07 1.19 3.46
N LEU A 41 -12.11 0.66 2.24
CA LEU A 41 -12.31 1.48 1.04
C LEU A 41 -13.68 2.14 0.97
N GLY A 42 -14.68 1.60 1.67
CA GLY A 42 -16.01 2.21 1.78
C GLY A 42 -16.15 3.18 2.95
N VAL A 43 -15.09 3.38 3.76
CA VAL A 43 -15.11 4.18 4.98
C VAL A 43 -14.55 5.58 4.70
N PRO A 44 -15.07 6.65 5.34
CA PRO A 44 -14.48 7.99 5.22
C PRO A 44 -12.98 8.00 5.52
N SER A 45 -12.20 8.71 4.69
CA SER A 45 -10.72 8.62 4.67
C SER A 45 -10.05 8.89 6.02
N ASN A 46 -10.56 9.84 6.83
CA ASN A 46 -10.04 10.12 8.17
C ASN A 46 -10.17 8.92 9.13
N GLN A 47 -11.30 8.20 9.06
CA GLN A 47 -11.54 7.00 9.86
C GLN A 47 -10.78 5.80 9.28
N ALA A 48 -10.79 5.63 7.96
CA ALA A 48 -10.13 4.53 7.26
C ALA A 48 -8.62 4.50 7.54
N VAL A 49 -7.93 5.63 7.50
CA VAL A 49 -6.48 5.72 7.81
C VAL A 49 -6.18 5.29 9.24
N THR A 50 -7.00 5.72 10.20
CA THR A 50 -6.83 5.37 11.62
C THR A 50 -7.03 3.87 11.82
N GLN A 51 -8.07 3.30 11.23
CA GLN A 51 -8.34 1.85 11.30
C GLN A 51 -7.27 1.03 10.58
N ALA A 52 -6.79 1.46 9.41
CA ALA A 52 -5.71 0.78 8.69
C ALA A 52 -4.43 0.69 9.52
N LYS A 53 -4.07 1.77 10.24
CA LYS A 53 -2.92 1.77 11.16
C LYS A 53 -3.12 0.81 12.33
N ALA A 54 -4.33 0.73 12.88
CA ALA A 54 -4.67 -0.23 13.93
C ALA A 54 -4.54 -1.68 13.42
N LEU A 55 -5.08 -1.98 12.24
CA LEU A 55 -4.95 -3.29 11.61
C LEU A 55 -3.49 -3.67 11.33
N GLN A 56 -2.63 -2.71 10.93
CA GLN A 56 -1.19 -2.97 10.75
C GLN A 56 -0.50 -3.32 12.07
N ALA A 57 -0.94 -2.74 13.19
CA ALA A 57 -0.45 -3.11 14.51
C ALA A 57 -0.94 -4.51 14.93
N GLU A 58 -2.23 -4.82 14.71
CA GLU A 58 -2.80 -6.15 14.95
C GLU A 58 -2.10 -7.23 14.11
N TRP A 59 -1.78 -6.95 12.84
CA TRP A 59 -1.06 -7.86 11.97
C TRP A 59 0.30 -8.27 12.54
N LYS A 60 1.06 -7.30 13.08
CA LYS A 60 2.36 -7.56 13.71
C LYS A 60 2.23 -8.47 14.95
N GLN A 61 1.09 -8.42 15.63
CA GLN A 61 0.80 -9.24 16.81
C GLN A 61 0.27 -10.64 16.46
N SER A 62 -0.20 -10.85 15.23
CA SER A 62 -0.80 -12.14 14.79
C SER A 62 0.18 -13.32 14.70
N GLY A 63 1.48 -13.09 14.91
CA GLY A 63 2.51 -14.12 14.84
C GLY A 63 3.00 -14.41 13.42
N ALA A 64 4.24 -14.90 13.32
CA ALA A 64 4.82 -15.28 12.04
C ALA A 64 4.33 -16.67 11.62
N VAL A 65 3.71 -16.75 10.44
CA VAL A 65 3.40 -18.03 9.77
C VAL A 65 4.25 -18.10 8.52
N ARG A 66 4.82 -19.27 8.22
CA ARG A 66 5.56 -19.51 6.98
C ARG A 66 4.66 -20.23 5.99
N GLY A 67 4.80 -19.91 4.71
CA GLY A 67 4.15 -20.63 3.63
C GLY A 67 3.43 -19.71 2.62
N PRO A 68 3.10 -20.25 1.44
CA PRO A 68 2.55 -19.47 0.33
C PRO A 68 1.24 -18.75 0.66
N GLU A 69 0.41 -19.35 1.53
CA GLU A 69 -0.84 -18.72 1.95
C GLU A 69 -0.60 -17.47 2.80
N SER A 70 0.30 -17.55 3.79
CA SER A 70 0.62 -16.38 4.62
C SER A 70 1.21 -15.25 3.77
N ASP A 71 1.99 -15.56 2.73
CA ASP A 71 2.54 -14.57 1.82
C ASP A 71 1.44 -13.92 0.97
N LYS A 72 0.49 -14.71 0.44
CA LYS A 72 -0.68 -14.19 -0.28
C LYS A 72 -1.53 -13.27 0.60
N LEU A 73 -1.80 -13.69 1.84
CA LEU A 73 -2.55 -12.89 2.81
C LEU A 73 -1.82 -11.58 3.14
N TRP A 74 -0.49 -11.63 3.29
CA TRP A 74 0.31 -10.44 3.52
C TRP A 74 0.23 -9.45 2.35
N GLN A 75 0.39 -9.92 1.11
CA GLN A 75 0.29 -9.06 -0.06
C GLN A 75 -1.10 -8.43 -0.17
N ARG A 76 -2.16 -9.22 0.05
CA ARG A 76 -3.54 -8.76 0.03
C ARG A 76 -3.80 -7.69 1.10
N PHE A 77 -3.38 -7.95 2.34
CA PHE A 77 -3.49 -7.00 3.44
C PHE A 77 -2.74 -5.70 3.18
N MET A 78 -1.48 -5.79 2.73
CA MET A 78 -0.67 -4.61 2.43
C MET A 78 -1.25 -3.77 1.31
N LEU A 79 -1.71 -4.41 0.22
CA LEU A 79 -2.35 -3.72 -0.88
C LEU A 79 -3.61 -2.97 -0.43
N ALA A 80 -4.44 -3.59 0.42
CA ALA A 80 -5.62 -2.95 0.97
C ALA A 80 -5.28 -1.71 1.82
N CYS A 81 -4.29 -1.82 2.72
CA CYS A 81 -3.82 -0.67 3.49
C CYS A 81 -3.24 0.44 2.58
N ASP A 82 -2.44 0.08 1.59
CA ASP A 82 -1.88 1.05 0.65
C ASP A 82 -2.98 1.79 -0.11
N LYS A 83 -4.03 1.09 -0.59
CA LYS A 83 -5.17 1.74 -1.23
C LYS A 83 -5.86 2.75 -0.31
N VAL A 84 -6.01 2.45 0.98
CA VAL A 84 -6.57 3.39 1.96
C VAL A 84 -5.73 4.65 2.08
N PHE A 85 -4.41 4.52 2.20
CA PHE A 85 -3.52 5.68 2.33
C PHE A 85 -3.47 6.52 1.05
N GLU A 86 -3.41 5.88 -0.12
CA GLU A 86 -3.43 6.56 -1.41
C GLU A 86 -4.78 7.24 -1.68
N MET A 87 -5.89 6.62 -1.29
CA MET A 87 -7.22 7.23 -1.33
C MET A 87 -7.29 8.48 -0.43
N SER A 88 -6.76 8.41 0.78
CA SER A 88 -6.73 9.57 1.68
C SER A 88 -5.86 10.71 1.14
N ALA A 89 -4.73 10.40 0.49
CA ALA A 89 -3.88 11.41 -0.14
C ALA A 89 -4.59 12.08 -1.33
N LEU A 90 -5.31 11.28 -2.12
CA LEU A 90 -6.15 11.75 -3.22
C LEU A 90 -7.28 12.67 -2.73
N ASP A 91 -8.02 12.25 -1.71
CA ASP A 91 -9.09 13.03 -1.10
C ASP A 91 -8.59 14.40 -0.63
N TYR A 92 -7.46 14.41 0.08
CA TYR A 92 -6.83 15.64 0.55
C TYR A 92 -6.45 16.56 -0.63
N TYR A 93 -5.84 16.00 -1.67
CA TYR A 93 -5.45 16.74 -2.87
C TYR A 93 -6.65 17.35 -3.60
N LEU A 94 -7.72 16.57 -3.80
CA LEU A 94 -8.93 17.02 -4.50
C LEU A 94 -9.66 18.11 -3.70
N ARG A 95 -9.78 17.96 -2.37
CA ARG A 95 -10.39 18.97 -1.50
C ARG A 95 -9.64 20.31 -1.55
N LYS A 96 -8.31 20.27 -1.57
CA LYS A 96 -7.48 21.49 -1.68
C LYS A 96 -7.66 22.20 -3.04
N ARG A 97 -8.12 21.47 -4.06
CA ARG A 97 -8.21 21.95 -5.45
C ARG A 97 -9.61 22.37 -5.86
N GLN A 98 -10.64 21.94 -5.12
CA GLN A 98 -12.00 22.42 -5.29
C GLN A 98 -12.11 23.82 -4.67
N ALA A 99 -12.38 24.83 -5.50
CA ALA A 99 -12.89 26.10 -5.01
C ALA A 99 -14.31 25.87 -4.47
N GLU A 100 -14.64 26.49 -3.33
CA GLU A 100 -15.96 26.37 -2.72
C GLU A 100 -17.05 26.80 -3.72
N GLY A 101 -18.01 25.90 -4.02
CA GLY A 101 -19.24 26.26 -4.73
C GLY A 101 -19.59 25.47 -6.01
N THR A 102 -18.76 24.54 -6.51
CA THR A 102 -19.14 23.73 -7.69
C THR A 102 -19.62 22.34 -7.30
N THR A 103 -20.91 22.07 -7.49
CA THR A 103 -21.45 20.70 -7.41
C THR A 103 -20.96 19.90 -8.60
N GLN A 104 -20.17 18.85 -8.36
CA GLN A 104 -19.66 17.95 -9.39
C GLN A 104 -20.44 16.64 -9.41
N SER A 105 -20.79 16.16 -10.61
CA SER A 105 -21.34 14.84 -10.81
C SER A 105 -20.40 13.74 -10.31
N THR A 106 -20.92 12.51 -10.15
CA THR A 106 -20.10 11.34 -9.80
C THR A 106 -19.04 11.05 -10.87
N ALA A 107 -19.39 11.18 -12.15
CA ALA A 107 -18.48 10.98 -13.27
C ALA A 107 -17.34 12.02 -13.29
N GLU A 108 -17.65 13.30 -13.06
CA GLU A 108 -16.62 14.36 -13.01
C GLU A 108 -15.66 14.17 -11.84
N ARG A 109 -16.18 13.77 -10.66
CA ARG A 109 -15.33 13.46 -9.49
C ARG A 109 -14.41 12.28 -9.77
N ALA A 110 -14.94 11.21 -10.36
CA ALA A 110 -14.14 10.05 -10.75
C ALA A 110 -13.07 10.41 -11.80
N GLN A 111 -13.40 11.26 -12.77
CA GLN A 111 -12.45 11.73 -13.78
C GLN A 111 -11.36 12.62 -13.16
N ALA A 112 -11.72 13.52 -12.25
CA ALA A 112 -10.76 14.35 -11.52
C ALA A 112 -9.80 13.49 -10.67
N ALA A 113 -10.32 12.44 -10.03
CA ALA A 113 -9.54 11.44 -9.31
C ALA A 113 -8.53 10.73 -10.24
N VAL A 114 -8.96 10.24 -11.40
CA VAL A 114 -8.07 9.60 -12.39
C VAL A 114 -6.96 10.55 -12.85
N VAL A 115 -7.29 11.81 -13.14
CA VAL A 115 -6.28 12.81 -13.54
C VAL A 115 -5.27 13.06 -12.43
N ALA A 116 -5.71 13.19 -11.18
CA ALA A 116 -4.81 13.38 -10.04
C ALA A 116 -3.90 12.17 -9.81
N LEU A 117 -4.45 10.95 -9.85
CA LEU A 117 -3.68 9.71 -9.69
C LEU A 117 -2.62 9.55 -10.79
N ARG A 118 -2.92 9.93 -12.04
CA ARG A 118 -1.93 9.91 -13.13
C ARG A 118 -0.74 10.82 -12.84
N LYS A 119 -1.00 12.03 -12.31
CA LYS A 119 0.08 12.96 -11.90
C LYS A 119 0.93 12.39 -10.76
N PHE A 120 0.29 11.73 -9.79
CA PHE A 120 1.02 11.08 -8.70
C PHE A 120 1.89 9.93 -9.21
N ILE A 121 1.37 9.11 -10.13
CA ILE A 121 2.16 8.04 -10.77
C ILE A 121 3.36 8.60 -11.54
N GLU A 122 3.18 9.71 -12.26
CA GLU A 122 4.28 10.36 -12.98
C GLU A 122 5.39 10.81 -12.01
N SER A 123 5.03 11.47 -10.91
CA SER A 123 5.99 11.86 -9.88
C SER A 123 6.67 10.65 -9.22
N ASP A 124 5.91 9.61 -8.88
CA ASP A 124 6.46 8.37 -8.30
C ASP A 124 7.42 7.66 -9.28
N LYS A 125 7.16 7.73 -10.60
CA LYS A 125 8.03 7.16 -11.63
C LYS A 125 9.35 7.90 -11.77
N GLN A 126 9.34 9.23 -11.69
CA GLN A 126 10.56 10.04 -11.73
C GLN A 126 11.46 9.75 -10.51
N GLU A 127 10.86 9.63 -9.33
CA GLU A 127 11.59 9.25 -8.12
C GLU A 127 12.13 7.81 -8.22
N LEU A 128 11.33 6.88 -8.76
CA LEU A 128 11.77 5.50 -9.00
C LEU A 128 12.97 5.42 -9.96
N GLU A 129 12.96 6.21 -11.03
CA GLU A 129 14.08 6.31 -11.97
C GLU A 129 15.33 6.85 -11.27
N THR A 130 15.21 7.93 -10.51
CA THR A 130 16.31 8.50 -9.73
C THR A 130 16.92 7.47 -8.75
N LEU A 131 16.08 6.70 -8.05
CA LEU A 131 16.54 5.66 -7.12
C LEU A 131 17.26 4.51 -7.85
N ARG A 132 16.80 4.14 -9.05
CA ARG A 132 17.43 3.11 -9.88
C ARG A 132 18.79 3.58 -10.41
N ASP A 133 18.87 4.80 -10.92
CA ASP A 133 20.12 5.41 -11.37
C ASP A 133 21.15 5.50 -10.25
N ASN A 134 20.71 5.90 -9.05
CA ASN A 134 21.57 5.96 -7.88
C ASN A 134 22.08 4.57 -7.48
N LEU A 135 21.25 3.53 -7.58
CA LEU A 135 21.65 2.17 -7.28
C LEU A 135 22.64 1.62 -8.34
N ASP A 136 22.45 1.97 -9.60
CA ASP A 136 23.32 1.55 -10.71
C ASP A 136 24.72 2.18 -10.62
N LYS A 137 24.78 3.47 -10.28
CA LYS A 137 26.04 4.20 -10.05
C LYS A 137 26.78 3.75 -8.79
N LEU A 138 26.11 3.05 -7.88
CA LEU A 138 26.68 2.65 -6.60
C LEU A 138 27.44 1.32 -6.71
N SER A 139 28.73 1.34 -6.37
CA SER A 139 29.58 0.16 -6.48
C SER A 139 29.10 -1.00 -5.61
N ALA A 140 29.38 -2.23 -6.06
CA ALA A 140 29.02 -3.45 -5.36
C ALA A 140 29.97 -3.84 -4.21
N ALA A 141 30.74 -2.89 -3.70
CA ALA A 141 31.62 -3.12 -2.57
C ALA A 141 30.81 -3.42 -1.29
N PRO A 142 31.27 -4.33 -0.41
CA PRO A 142 30.57 -4.65 0.84
C PRO A 142 30.25 -3.43 1.72
N ALA A 143 31.09 -2.39 1.66
CA ALA A 143 30.87 -1.12 2.36
C ALA A 143 29.55 -0.42 1.96
N ASN A 144 29.03 -0.68 0.75
CA ASN A 144 27.80 -0.09 0.24
C ASN A 144 26.56 -0.97 0.45
N ASP A 145 26.70 -2.19 0.96
CA ASP A 145 25.60 -3.16 0.99
C ASP A 145 24.39 -2.65 1.75
N GLN A 146 24.60 -2.01 2.90
CA GLN A 146 23.50 -1.42 3.68
C GLN A 146 22.77 -0.34 2.87
N PHE A 147 23.50 0.53 2.18
CA PHE A 147 22.90 1.59 1.38
C PHE A 147 22.18 1.03 0.15
N ARG A 148 22.75 0.02 -0.51
CA ARG A 148 22.09 -0.72 -1.61
C ARG A 148 20.78 -1.35 -1.14
N GLN A 149 20.76 -1.98 0.03
CA GLN A 149 19.55 -2.55 0.61
C GLN A 149 18.47 -1.48 0.88
N LEU A 150 18.87 -0.31 1.38
CA LEU A 150 17.97 0.83 1.60
C LEU A 150 17.37 1.32 0.27
N LEU A 151 18.18 1.54 -0.77
CA LEU A 151 17.72 1.97 -2.09
C LEU A 151 16.76 0.94 -2.70
N GLN A 152 17.11 -0.34 -2.67
CA GLN A 152 16.24 -1.41 -3.13
C GLN A 152 14.90 -1.45 -2.36
N GLY A 153 14.92 -1.21 -1.05
CA GLY A 153 13.71 -1.12 -0.24
C GLY A 153 12.81 0.05 -0.65
N LYS A 154 13.41 1.21 -0.94
CA LYS A 154 12.68 2.38 -1.48
C LYS A 154 12.11 2.09 -2.87
N ILE A 155 12.89 1.50 -3.77
CA ILE A 155 12.45 1.09 -5.12
C ILE A 155 11.19 0.23 -5.04
N ARG A 156 11.21 -0.84 -4.23
CA ARG A 156 10.04 -1.72 -4.03
C ARG A 156 8.83 -0.98 -3.47
N THR A 157 9.06 0.03 -2.63
CA THR A 157 7.99 0.86 -2.07
C THR A 157 7.34 1.72 -3.15
N PHE A 158 8.13 2.36 -4.02
CA PHE A 158 7.59 3.14 -5.14
C PHE A 158 6.92 2.27 -6.19
N GLU A 159 7.48 1.10 -6.53
CA GLU A 159 6.83 0.13 -7.42
C GLU A 159 5.44 -0.28 -6.90
N ARG A 160 5.34 -0.57 -5.60
CA ARG A 160 4.05 -0.91 -4.96
C ARG A 160 3.08 0.27 -4.97
N LYS A 161 3.55 1.48 -4.66
CA LYS A 161 2.73 2.71 -4.74
C LYS A 161 2.16 2.93 -6.13
N ILE A 162 2.97 2.76 -7.17
CA ILE A 162 2.55 2.91 -8.57
C ILE A 162 1.50 1.84 -8.93
N GLN A 163 1.71 0.60 -8.52
CA GLN A 163 0.73 -0.48 -8.71
C GLN A 163 -0.60 -0.14 -8.03
N THR A 164 -0.57 0.26 -6.76
CA THR A 164 -1.77 0.65 -6.00
C THR A 164 -2.54 1.79 -6.68
N LYS A 165 -1.85 2.85 -7.10
CA LYS A 165 -2.48 3.97 -7.82
C LYS A 165 -3.06 3.54 -9.17
N THR A 166 -2.42 2.60 -9.86
CA THR A 166 -2.92 2.03 -11.12
C THR A 166 -4.23 1.28 -10.90
N GLU A 167 -4.33 0.48 -9.83
CA GLU A 167 -5.57 -0.19 -9.47
C GLU A 167 -6.68 0.79 -9.07
N LEU A 168 -6.34 1.87 -8.35
CA LEU A 168 -7.29 2.94 -8.04
C LEU A 168 -7.81 3.63 -9.30
N ILE A 169 -6.95 3.89 -10.29
CA ILE A 169 -7.39 4.43 -11.60
C ILE A 169 -8.41 3.49 -12.25
N ALA A 170 -8.17 2.18 -12.24
CA ALA A 170 -9.09 1.20 -12.81
C ALA A 170 -10.46 1.23 -12.09
N LEU A 171 -10.47 1.32 -10.76
CA LEU A 171 -11.69 1.44 -9.96
C LEU A 171 -12.48 2.71 -10.28
N PHE A 172 -11.81 3.87 -10.31
CA PHE A 172 -12.47 5.14 -10.64
C PHE A 172 -12.97 5.19 -12.09
N SER A 173 -12.20 4.63 -13.02
CA SER A 173 -12.60 4.58 -14.44
C SER A 173 -13.84 3.71 -14.63
N ALA A 174 -13.93 2.57 -13.94
CA ALA A 174 -15.12 1.72 -13.95
C ALA A 174 -16.34 2.43 -13.34
N SER A 175 -16.15 3.15 -12.21
CA SER A 175 -17.21 3.94 -11.59
C SER A 175 -17.72 5.07 -12.47
N ALA A 176 -16.82 5.76 -13.21
CA ALA A 176 -17.22 6.81 -14.15
C ALA A 176 -18.06 6.24 -15.30
N ALA A 177 -17.63 5.13 -15.90
CA ALA A 177 -18.36 4.47 -16.99
C ALA A 177 -19.72 3.89 -16.56
N ALA A 178 -19.88 3.53 -15.29
CA ALA A 178 -21.18 3.12 -14.74
C ALA A 178 -22.12 4.31 -14.52
N ALA A 179 -21.59 5.47 -14.11
CA ALA A 179 -22.37 6.68 -13.85
C ALA A 179 -22.81 7.43 -15.11
N SER A 180 -22.18 7.17 -16.26
CA SER A 180 -22.52 7.79 -17.56
C SER A 180 -23.51 6.96 -18.39
N ARG A 181 -24.00 5.84 -17.87
CA ARG A 181 -25.06 5.00 -18.49
C ARG A 181 -26.41 5.32 -17.88
#